data_AF-A0A920PIY1-F1
#
_entry.id   AF-A0A920PIY1-F1
#
_cell.length_a   1.000
_cell.length_b   1.000
_cell.length_c   1.000
_cell.angle_alpha   90.00
_cell.angle_beta   90.00
_cell.angle_gamma   90.00
#
_symmetry.space_group_name_H-M   'P 1'
#
loop_
_entity.id
_entity.type
_entity.pdbx_description
1 polymer ?
#
loop_
_entity_poly.entity_id
_entity_poly.type
_entity_poly.pdbx_seq_one_letter_code
_entity_poly.pdbx_strand_id
1 'polypeptide(L)' 'MESMFDLTGRVALVTGSAQGLGFEMAKGLTRAGAHVLVKAGTKTMWQMPCQ' A
#
# COMPACT_ATOMS: atom_id res chain seq x y z
N MET A 1 17.81 14.15 3.88
CA MET A 1 17.77 13.49 2.55
C MET A 1 16.30 13.16 2.33
N GLU A 2 15.58 14.01 1.61
CA GLU A 2 14.21 13.65 1.20
C GLU A 2 14.34 12.47 0.23
N SER A 3 13.89 11.30 0.67
CA SER A 3 13.78 10.17 -0.25
C SER A 3 12.62 10.50 -1.19
N MET A 4 12.83 10.35 -2.50
CA MET A 4 11.84 10.62 -3.55
C MET A 4 10.52 9.83 -3.35
N PHE A 5 10.50 8.88 -2.42
CA PHE A 5 9.38 8.00 -2.12
C PHE A 5 9.01 8.00 -0.62
N ASP A 6 9.25 9.09 0.11
CA ASP A 6 8.68 9.25 1.44
C ASP A 6 7.19 9.58 1.32
N LEU A 7 6.35 8.65 1.74
CA LEU A 7 4.89 8.74 1.72
C LEU A 7 4.32 8.78 3.14
N THR A 8 5.15 9.08 4.14
CA THR A 8 4.72 9.21 5.54
C THR A 8 3.53 10.17 5.67
N GLY A 9 2.46 9.71 6.32
CA GLY A 9 1.23 10.48 6.52
C GLY A 9 0.31 10.56 5.29
N ARG A 10 0.64 9.87 4.18
CA ARG A 10 -0.22 9.75 3.01
C ARG A 10 -1.05 8.48 3.06
N VAL A 11 -2.22 8.51 2.42
CA VAL A 11 -3.10 7.34 2.24
C VAL A 11 -3.07 6.92 0.78
N ALA A 12 -2.90 5.62 0.51
CA ALA A 12 -2.89 5.06 -0.84
C ALA A 12 -3.93 3.94 -0.98
N LEU A 13 -4.66 3.90 -2.09
CA LEU A 13 -5.59 2.82 -2.44
C LEU A 13 -5.00 1.98 -3.57
N VAL A 14 -4.80 0.68 -3.33
CA VAL A 14 -4.27 -0.25 -4.34
C VAL A 14 -5.35 -1.24 -4.75
N THR A 15 -5.76 -1.16 -6.01
CA THR A 15 -6.70 -2.09 -6.65
C THR A 15 -5.95 -3.23 -7.34
N GLY A 16 -6.57 -4.40 -7.47
CA GLY A 16 -5.92 -5.56 -8.09
C GLY A 16 -4.78 -6.15 -7.24
N SER A 17 -4.78 -5.88 -5.94
CA SER A 17 -3.75 -6.29 -4.97
C SER A 17 -3.90 -7.74 -4.47
N ALA A 18 -4.70 -8.56 -5.16
CA ALA A 18 -4.95 -9.95 -4.78
C ALA A 18 -3.68 -10.81 -4.86
N GLN A 19 -2.81 -10.53 -5.84
CA GLN A 19 -1.61 -11.30 -6.13
C GLN A 19 -0.67 -10.53 -7.06
N GLY A 20 0.55 -11.04 -7.22
CA GLY A 20 1.53 -10.52 -8.18
C GLY A 20 1.94 -9.07 -7.89
N LEU A 21 2.03 -8.27 -8.95
CA LEU A 21 2.56 -6.90 -8.88
C LEU A 21 1.74 -6.00 -7.95
N GLY A 22 0.41 -6.12 -7.92
CA GLY A 22 -0.43 -5.29 -7.06
C GLY A 22 -0.16 -5.50 -5.57
N PHE A 23 0.24 -6.71 -5.17
CA PHE A 23 0.60 -7.02 -3.80
C PHE A 23 1.96 -6.45 -3.41
N GLU A 24 2.96 -6.58 -4.28
CA GLU A 24 4.29 -6.01 -4.04
C GLU A 24 4.29 -4.47 -4.09
N MET A 25 3.44 -3.88 -4.94
CA MET A 25 3.20 -2.43 -4.94
C MET A 25 2.62 -1.95 -3.60
N ALA A 26 1.61 -2.64 -3.06
CA ALA A 26 1.04 -2.31 -1.76
C ALA A 26 2.10 -2.35 -0.64
N LYS A 27 2.94 -3.39 -0.63
CA LYS A 27 4.06 -3.49 0.32
C LYS A 27 5.08 -2.37 0.16
N GLY A 28 5.44 -2.01 -1.07
CA GLY A 28 6.37 -0.91 -1.34
C GLY A 28 5.84 0.41 -0.79
N LEU A 29 4.55 0.69 -1.01
CA LEU A 29 3.89 1.89 -0.49
C LEU A 29 3.83 1.91 1.04
N THR A 30 3.57 0.77 1.68
CA THR A 30 3.61 0.69 3.16
C THR A 30 5.03 0.92 3.70
N ARG A 31 6.06 0.35 3.06
CA ARG A 31 7.47 0.56 3.44
C ARG A 31 7.93 2.01 3.27
N ALA A 32 7.30 2.74 2.36
CA ALA A 32 7.47 4.16 2.17
C ALA A 32 6.74 5.02 3.22
N GLY A 33 6.03 4.43 4.18
CA GLY A 33 5.30 5.15 5.24
C GLY A 33 3.86 5.51 4.88
N ALA A 34 3.36 5.06 3.72
CA ALA A 34 1.96 5.28 3.37
C ALA A 34 1.02 4.36 4.17
N HIS A 35 -0.13 4.88 4.55
CA HIS A 35 -1.25 4.06 4.99
C HIS A 35 -1.96 3.47 3.77
N VAL A 36 -1.86 2.14 3.59
CA VAL A 36 -2.32 1.50 2.36
C VAL A 36 -3.62 0.73 2.58
N LEU A 37 -4.63 1.06 1.77
CA LEU A 37 -5.87 0.33 1.61
C LEU A 37 -5.75 -0.60 0.40
N VAL A 38 -6.04 -1.88 0.57
CA VAL A 38 -5.96 -2.88 -0.50
C VAL A 38 -7.34 -3.42 -0.86
N LYS A 39 -7.69 -3.35 -2.15
CA LYS A 39 -8.92 -3.90 -2.72
C LYS A 39 -8.60 -5.00 -3.73
N ALA A 40 -8.92 -6.24 -3.36
CA ALA A 40 -8.68 -7.45 -4.12
C ALA A 40 -10.00 -8.21 -4.35
N GLY A 41 -10.58 -8.09 -5.55
CA GLY A 41 -11.84 -8.77 -5.89
C GLY A 41 -13.04 -8.33 -5.02
N THR A 42 -13.92 -9.27 -4.67
CA THR A 42 -15.14 -9.08 -3.86
C THR A 42 -14.88 -8.92 -2.36
N LYS A 43 -13.61 -8.96 -1.94
CA LYS A 43 -13.21 -8.95 -0.54
C LYS A 43 -12.28 -7.78 -0.28
N THR A 44 -12.75 -6.80 0.47
CA THR A 44 -11.89 -5.78 1.07
C THR A 44 -11.09 -6.47 2.17
N MET A 45 -9.76 -6.31 2.17
CA MET A 45 -8.90 -6.90 3.18
C MET A 45 -8.04 -5.81 3.83
N TRP A 46 -7.89 -5.94 5.15
CA TRP A 46 -7.07 -5.21 6.12
C TRP A 46 -6.21 -4.03 5.63
N GLN A 47 -6.31 -2.92 6.38
CA GLN A 47 -5.31 -1.85 6.37
C GLN A 47 -3.94 -2.45 6.71
N MET A 48 -2.96 -2.28 5.82
CA MET A 48 -1.57 -2.55 6.20
C MET A 48 -1.13 -1.42 7.13
N PRO A 49 -0.80 -1.72 8.40
CA PRO A 49 -0.30 -0.69 9.30
C PRO A 49 1.03 -0.17 8.76
N CYS A 50 1.16 1.15 8.72
CA CYS A 50 2.44 1.84 8.61
C CYS A 50 3.28 1.36 9.80
N GLN A 51 4.33 0.58 9.55
CA GLN A 51 5.37 0.32 10.55
C GLN A 51 6.44 1.40 10.47
#